data_AF-A0A535B1W3-F1
#
_entry.id   AF-A0A535B1W3-F1
#
_cell.length_a   1.000
_cell.length_b   1.000
_cell.length_c   1.000
_cell.angle_alpha   90.00
_cell.angle_beta   90.00
_cell.angle_gamma   90.00
#
_symmetry.space_group_name_H-M   'P 1'
#
loop_
_entity.id
_entity.type
_entity.pdbx_description
1 polymer ?
#
loop_
_entity_poly.entity_id
_entity_poly.type
_entity_poly.pdbx_seq_one_letter_code
_entity_poly.pdbx_strand_id
1 'polypeptide(L)'
;MADPAKLELLTRTPGEPGFKVHEVQSSQAYLLFKPARLPETEWELTRQPRSLDGSRNHILRSLRRDRYLLLGPKEYFLWQQFDGRHSLAEIGRAFHFEFGSFDYSIIRQFMAKLYSAGLLEEFEASGLHRSLADRQGRFWARALNTVLKARDRVSIRLTDADRYCSIIYNRGGFLLFHPLTFAASVALMVSAIIAVIHLAPQAKNIAMGLAALPLLSSSVIVATIVAVSMLHVLVHALACKAYRRKVREMGFFLLQGIVPTFYADVTNIFMSSRKARVIVDLAGPMVEVVCGSLAFIGAYWSAPGIGQSLLFGAGILLWESAVLNIYPFNFLEMDGYNILVDLLAMPALRQQALALFPTLPRRLRHGPRLERSEWIQLGYLGLCFFSVLAYLIAHLDALGLRMPAWSRS
;
A
#
# COMPACT_ATOMS: atom_id res chain seq x y z
N MET A 1 21.91 -15.62 -37.14
CA MET A 1 20.71 -14.76 -37.08
C MET A 1 19.51 -15.69 -37.20
N ALA A 2 18.63 -15.76 -36.18
CA ALA A 2 17.42 -16.57 -36.27
C ALA A 2 16.43 -15.87 -37.22
N ASP A 3 15.85 -16.61 -38.15
CA ASP A 3 14.84 -16.09 -39.08
C ASP A 3 13.66 -15.49 -38.29
N PRO A 4 13.18 -14.28 -38.62
CA PRO A 4 12.05 -13.68 -37.92
C PRO A 4 10.79 -14.53 -38.12
N ALA A 5 10.02 -14.74 -37.04
CA ALA A 5 8.78 -15.51 -37.11
C ALA A 5 7.85 -14.94 -38.21
N LYS A 6 7.24 -15.80 -39.01
CA LYS A 6 6.30 -15.43 -40.08
C LYS A 6 4.88 -15.70 -39.62
N LEU A 7 3.96 -14.79 -39.91
CA LEU A 7 2.53 -14.98 -39.70
C LEU A 7 1.87 -15.18 -41.06
N GLU A 8 1.21 -16.32 -41.25
CA GLU A 8 0.49 -16.65 -42.48
C GLU A 8 -0.98 -16.30 -42.31
N LEU A 9 -1.46 -15.30 -43.04
CA LEU A 9 -2.87 -14.93 -43.07
C LEU A 9 -3.55 -15.63 -44.26
N LEU A 10 -4.47 -16.55 -43.96
CA LEU A 10 -5.23 -17.28 -44.98
C LEU A 10 -6.50 -16.49 -45.34
N THR A 11 -6.52 -15.87 -46.52
CA THR A 11 -7.72 -15.21 -47.03
C THR A 11 -8.42 -16.11 -48.04
N ARG A 12 -9.75 -16.20 -47.96
CA ARG A 12 -10.57 -16.93 -48.93
C ARG A 12 -11.52 -15.96 -49.61
N THR A 13 -11.39 -15.84 -50.93
CA THR A 13 -12.31 -15.05 -51.75
C THR A 13 -13.51 -15.93 -52.12
N PRO A 14 -14.77 -15.46 -51.99
CA PRO A 14 -15.94 -16.25 -52.35
C PRO A 14 -15.89 -16.62 -53.84
N GLY A 15 -15.89 -17.91 -54.17
CA GLY A 15 -15.90 -18.41 -55.55
C GLY A 15 -14.58 -19.05 -56.05
N GLU A 16 -13.46 -18.89 -55.33
CA GLU A 16 -12.20 -19.58 -55.66
C GLU A 16 -11.98 -20.81 -54.76
N PRO A 17 -11.60 -21.98 -55.31
CA PRO A 17 -11.19 -23.14 -54.52
C PRO A 17 -9.74 -22.96 -54.07
N GLY A 18 -9.53 -22.22 -52.99
CA GLY A 18 -8.20 -22.07 -52.39
C GLY A 18 -8.12 -20.99 -51.32
N PHE A 19 -7.14 -21.12 -50.42
CA PHE A 19 -6.75 -20.05 -49.51
C PHE A 19 -5.54 -19.31 -50.12
N LYS A 20 -5.61 -17.98 -50.20
CA LYS A 20 -4.44 -17.16 -50.50
C LYS A 20 -3.67 -16.97 -49.19
N VAL A 21 -2.44 -17.48 -49.15
CA VAL A 21 -1.54 -17.34 -48.01
C VAL A 21 -0.80 -16.01 -48.16
N HIS A 22 -1.12 -15.03 -47.32
CA HIS A 22 -0.34 -13.81 -47.20
C HIS A 22 0.69 -14.00 -46.08
N GLU A 23 1.96 -14.18 -46.44
CA GLU A 23 3.07 -14.14 -45.49
C GLU A 23 3.33 -12.69 -45.07
N VAL A 24 2.97 -12.37 -43.82
CA VAL A 24 3.35 -11.09 -43.20
C VAL A 24 4.50 -11.37 -42.24
N GLN A 25 5.61 -10.65 -42.41
CA GLN A 25 6.69 -10.70 -41.41
C GLN A 25 6.12 -10.26 -40.05
N SER A 26 6.31 -11.06 -38.99
CA SER A 26 5.71 -10.79 -37.67
C SER A 26 6.02 -9.40 -37.13
N SER A 27 7.18 -8.84 -37.49
CA SER A 27 7.58 -7.47 -37.16
C SER A 27 6.68 -6.41 -37.81
N GLN A 28 6.29 -6.59 -39.07
CA GLN A 28 5.39 -5.68 -39.79
C GLN A 28 3.94 -5.83 -39.31
N ALA A 29 3.48 -7.06 -39.10
CA ALA A 29 2.16 -7.33 -38.53
C ALA A 29 2.01 -6.69 -37.13
N TYR A 30 3.06 -6.77 -36.31
CA TYR A 30 3.11 -6.13 -35.00
C TYR A 30 3.05 -4.60 -35.10
N LEU A 31 3.77 -3.99 -36.05
CA LEU A 31 3.77 -2.53 -36.23
C LEU A 31 2.42 -1.98 -36.74
N LEU A 32 1.70 -2.78 -37.52
CA LEU A 32 0.37 -2.45 -38.04
C LEU A 32 -0.76 -2.72 -37.04
N PHE A 33 -0.48 -3.45 -35.95
CA PHE A 33 -1.46 -3.77 -34.91
C PHE A 33 -2.05 -2.49 -34.30
N LYS A 34 -3.38 -2.47 -34.14
CA LYS A 34 -4.12 -1.35 -33.56
C LYS A 34 -4.70 -1.76 -32.20
N PRO A 35 -4.05 -1.41 -31.08
CA PRO A 35 -4.57 -1.74 -29.76
C PRO A 35 -5.88 -0.99 -29.49
N ALA A 36 -6.92 -1.73 -29.15
CA ALA A 36 -8.22 -1.19 -28.76
C ALA A 36 -8.46 -1.39 -27.25
N ARG A 37 -8.69 -0.29 -26.54
CA ARG A 37 -9.17 -0.29 -25.16
C ARG A 37 -10.62 -0.78 -25.09
N LEU A 38 -10.97 -1.40 -23.97
CA LEU A 38 -12.36 -1.77 -23.69
C LEU A 38 -13.28 -0.54 -23.60
N PRO A 39 -14.60 -0.73 -23.77
CA PRO A 39 -15.58 0.34 -23.62
C PRO A 39 -15.45 1.08 -22.29
N GLU A 40 -15.78 2.37 -22.27
CA GLU A 40 -15.65 3.23 -21.07
C GLU A 40 -16.49 2.75 -19.88
N THR A 41 -17.47 1.88 -20.10
CA THR A 41 -18.27 1.22 -19.06
C THR A 41 -17.52 0.16 -18.28
N GLU A 42 -16.36 -0.31 -18.75
CA GLU A 42 -15.58 -1.38 -18.15
C GLU A 42 -14.36 -0.92 -17.36
N TRP A 43 -14.12 0.40 -17.30
CA TRP A 43 -12.99 0.96 -16.57
C TRP A 43 -13.31 2.31 -15.94
N GLU A 44 -12.60 2.63 -14.85
CA GLU A 44 -12.68 3.92 -14.18
C GLU A 44 -11.29 4.56 -14.17
N LEU A 45 -11.20 5.86 -14.45
CA LEU A 45 -9.94 6.60 -14.42
C LEU A 45 -10.02 7.77 -13.43
N THR A 46 -9.11 7.80 -12.47
CA THR A 46 -9.00 8.89 -11.49
C THR A 46 -7.66 9.61 -11.60
N ARG A 47 -7.71 10.95 -11.70
CA ARG A 47 -6.52 11.81 -11.71
C ARG A 47 -5.93 11.92 -10.30
N GLN A 48 -4.65 11.66 -10.14
CA GLN A 48 -3.97 11.81 -8.84
C GLN A 48 -3.45 13.24 -8.62
N PRO A 49 -3.08 13.60 -7.37
CA PRO A 49 -2.35 14.84 -7.10
C PRO A 49 -1.09 14.95 -7.97
N ARG A 50 -0.66 16.18 -8.26
CA ARG A 50 0.60 16.40 -8.96
C ARG A 50 1.76 15.98 -8.04
N SER A 51 2.72 15.27 -8.61
CA SER A 51 4.00 15.00 -7.98
C SER A 51 4.80 16.31 -7.84
N LEU A 52 5.84 16.26 -7.02
CA LEU A 52 6.77 17.37 -6.82
C LEU A 52 7.52 17.77 -8.09
N ASP A 53 7.68 16.84 -9.02
CA ASP A 53 8.30 17.08 -10.33
C ASP A 53 7.31 17.68 -11.35
N GLY A 54 6.11 18.08 -10.90
CA GLY A 54 5.04 18.62 -11.74
C GLY A 54 4.28 17.57 -12.56
N SER A 55 4.82 16.36 -12.66
CA SER A 55 4.20 15.22 -13.33
C SER A 55 2.92 14.79 -12.61
N ARG A 56 1.97 14.21 -13.37
CA ARG A 56 0.69 13.77 -12.82
C ARG A 56 0.42 12.31 -13.17
N ASN A 57 0.23 11.52 -12.12
CA ASN A 57 -0.15 10.12 -12.27
C ASN A 57 -1.66 9.98 -12.38
N HIS A 58 -2.10 8.86 -12.94
CA HIS A 58 -3.50 8.48 -13.04
C HIS A 58 -3.67 7.06 -12.51
N ILE A 59 -4.81 6.76 -11.90
CA ILE A 59 -5.13 5.39 -11.50
C ILE A 59 -6.25 4.90 -12.39
N LEU A 60 -5.97 3.81 -13.10
CA LEU A 60 -6.89 3.11 -13.98
C LEU A 60 -7.38 1.84 -13.29
N ARG A 61 -8.70 1.70 -13.20
CA ARG A 61 -9.39 0.55 -12.65
C ARG A 61 -9.97 -0.29 -13.76
N SER A 62 -9.75 -1.60 -13.72
CA SER A 62 -10.54 -2.56 -14.49
C SER A 62 -11.76 -2.98 -13.67
N LEU A 63 -12.97 -2.73 -14.16
CA LEU A 63 -14.20 -3.19 -13.52
C LEU A 63 -14.45 -4.69 -13.75
N ARG A 64 -13.89 -5.25 -14.83
CA ARG A 64 -14.00 -6.68 -15.18
C ARG A 64 -13.20 -7.58 -14.24
N ARG A 65 -11.94 -7.20 -13.94
CA ARG A 65 -11.03 -8.02 -13.11
C ARG A 65 -10.73 -7.42 -11.74
N ASP A 66 -11.32 -6.27 -11.41
CA ASP A 66 -11.10 -5.50 -10.18
C ASP A 66 -9.59 -5.29 -9.88
N ARG A 67 -8.86 -4.86 -10.91
CA ARG A 67 -7.42 -4.56 -10.86
C ARG A 67 -7.18 -3.06 -10.96
N TYR A 68 -6.12 -2.59 -10.31
CA TYR A 68 -5.71 -1.19 -10.28
C TYR A 68 -4.33 -1.05 -10.92
N LEU A 69 -4.20 -0.09 -11.82
CA LEU A 69 -2.93 0.25 -12.46
C LEU A 69 -2.64 1.73 -12.21
N LEU A 70 -1.46 2.02 -11.67
CA LEU A 70 -0.94 3.38 -11.59
C LEU A 70 -0.22 3.70 -12.90
N LEU A 71 -0.75 4.68 -13.63
CA LEU A 71 -0.21 5.17 -14.90
C LEU A 71 0.61 6.43 -14.66
N GLY A 72 1.90 6.36 -15.02
CA GLY A 72 2.73 7.56 -15.15
C GLY A 72 2.34 8.40 -16.38
N PRO A 73 2.95 9.58 -16.58
CA PRO A 73 2.64 10.46 -17.73
C PRO A 73 2.80 9.77 -19.09
N LYS A 74 3.88 8.99 -19.25
CA LYS A 74 4.18 8.23 -20.48
C LYS A 74 3.16 7.13 -20.75
N GLU A 75 2.79 6.36 -19.72
CA GLU A 75 1.80 5.28 -19.84
C GLU A 75 0.38 5.84 -20.05
N TYR A 76 0.07 6.98 -19.43
CA TYR A 76 -1.20 7.66 -19.64
C TYR A 76 -1.33 8.19 -21.08
N PHE A 77 -0.26 8.74 -21.66
CA PHE A 77 -0.24 9.10 -23.08
C PHE A 77 -0.53 7.87 -23.97
N LEU A 78 0.16 6.75 -23.73
CA LEU A 78 -0.10 5.51 -24.47
C LEU A 78 -1.55 5.04 -24.33
N TRP A 79 -2.11 5.10 -23.12
CA TRP A 79 -3.52 4.77 -22.88
C TRP A 79 -4.49 5.61 -23.70
N GLN A 80 -4.22 6.91 -23.88
CA GLN A 80 -5.05 7.78 -24.71
C GLN A 80 -4.97 7.43 -26.20
N GLN A 81 -3.85 6.88 -26.65
CA GLN A 81 -3.64 6.49 -28.05
C GLN A 81 -4.14 5.08 -28.38
N PHE A 82 -4.48 4.26 -27.38
CA PHE A 82 -5.00 2.89 -27.56
C PHE A 82 -6.51 2.90 -27.84
N ASP A 83 -6.92 3.65 -28.86
CA ASP A 83 -8.30 3.88 -29.26
C ASP A 83 -8.80 2.93 -30.38
N GLY A 84 -7.96 1.97 -30.79
CA GLY A 84 -8.22 1.07 -31.91
C GLY A 84 -8.07 1.71 -33.30
N ARG A 85 -7.77 3.01 -33.38
CA ARG A 85 -7.63 3.73 -34.66
C ARG A 85 -6.17 3.82 -35.09
N HIS A 86 -5.27 4.01 -34.12
CA HIS A 86 -3.84 4.17 -34.33
C HIS A 86 -3.08 2.84 -34.29
N SER A 87 -2.17 2.66 -35.23
CA SER A 87 -1.22 1.53 -35.27
C SER A 87 -0.07 1.73 -34.29
N LEU A 88 0.60 0.65 -33.87
CA LEU A 88 1.77 0.74 -32.99
C LEU A 88 2.89 1.60 -33.57
N ALA A 89 3.06 1.63 -34.89
CA ALA A 89 4.00 2.53 -35.57
C ALA A 89 3.62 4.01 -35.42
N GLU A 90 2.33 4.35 -35.57
CA GLU A 90 1.82 5.71 -35.38
C GLU A 90 1.94 6.15 -33.93
N ILE A 91 1.56 5.28 -33.00
CA ILE A 91 1.68 5.53 -31.56
C ILE A 91 3.15 5.74 -31.19
N GLY A 92 4.06 4.94 -31.76
CA GLY A 92 5.49 5.10 -31.54
C GLY A 92 6.04 6.44 -32.02
N ARG A 93 5.61 6.90 -33.20
CA ARG A 93 5.97 8.24 -33.70
C ARG A 93 5.42 9.35 -32.81
N ALA A 94 4.15 9.25 -32.41
CA ALA A 94 3.52 10.22 -31.53
C ALA A 94 4.23 10.29 -30.16
N PHE A 95 4.60 9.12 -29.61
CA PHE A 95 5.36 9.04 -28.36
C PHE A 95 6.75 9.67 -28.49
N HIS A 96 7.44 9.44 -29.60
CA HIS A 96 8.74 10.05 -29.86
C HIS A 96 8.65 11.58 -29.94
N PHE A 97 7.61 12.10 -30.60
CA PHE A 97 7.38 13.53 -30.72
C PHE A 97 7.13 14.20 -29.36
N GLU A 98 6.35 13.55 -28.49
CA GLU A 98 6.00 14.09 -27.16
C GLU A 98 7.15 13.99 -26.15
N PHE A 99 7.88 12.86 -26.11
CA PHE A 99 8.86 12.56 -25.05
C PHE A 99 10.32 12.56 -25.53
N GLY A 100 10.59 12.86 -26.80
CA GLY A 100 11.92 12.95 -27.42
C GLY A 100 12.71 11.63 -27.50
N SER A 101 12.22 10.56 -26.89
CA SER A 101 12.86 9.25 -26.83
C SER A 101 11.79 8.17 -26.97
N PHE A 102 12.08 7.15 -27.79
CA PHE A 102 11.14 6.08 -28.03
C PHE A 102 11.79 4.72 -27.85
N ASP A 103 11.25 3.94 -26.92
CA ASP A 103 11.61 2.56 -26.70
C ASP A 103 10.37 1.68 -26.87
N TYR A 104 10.36 0.87 -27.95
CA TYR A 104 9.30 -0.10 -28.22
C TYR A 104 9.07 -1.09 -27.06
N SER A 105 10.07 -1.26 -26.18
CA SER A 105 9.90 -2.07 -24.98
C SER A 105 8.78 -1.51 -24.12
N ILE A 106 8.68 -0.18 -23.94
CA ILE A 106 7.68 0.49 -23.08
C ILE A 106 6.26 0.14 -23.52
N ILE A 107 5.97 0.24 -24.82
CA ILE A 107 4.66 -0.15 -25.38
C ILE A 107 4.37 -1.62 -25.07
N ARG A 108 5.34 -2.52 -25.28
CA ARG A 108 5.17 -3.96 -24.99
C ARG A 108 4.88 -4.22 -23.51
N GLN A 109 5.65 -3.61 -22.60
CA GLN A 109 5.44 -3.81 -21.16
C GLN A 109 4.07 -3.26 -20.75
N PHE A 110 3.68 -2.11 -21.31
CA PHE A 110 2.41 -1.48 -21.02
C PHE A 110 1.23 -2.30 -21.54
N MET A 111 1.30 -2.80 -22.76
CA MET A 111 0.30 -3.73 -23.31
C MET A 111 0.18 -4.98 -22.44
N ALA A 112 1.28 -5.59 -22.00
CA ALA A 112 1.25 -6.75 -21.12
C ALA A 112 0.56 -6.44 -19.78
N LYS A 113 0.82 -5.27 -19.18
CA LYS A 113 0.11 -4.79 -17.98
C LYS A 113 -1.40 -4.69 -18.23
N LEU A 114 -1.81 -4.04 -19.32
CA LEU A 114 -3.23 -3.88 -19.65
C LEU A 114 -3.94 -5.21 -19.96
N TYR A 115 -3.29 -6.13 -20.68
CA TYR A 115 -3.84 -7.46 -20.93
C TYR A 115 -4.02 -8.26 -19.63
N SER A 116 -3.04 -8.24 -18.73
CA SER A 116 -3.17 -8.91 -17.43
C SER A 116 -4.31 -8.32 -16.59
N ALA A 117 -4.53 -7.00 -16.68
CA ALA A 117 -5.64 -6.31 -16.04
C ALA A 117 -6.98 -6.45 -16.79
N GLY A 118 -7.00 -7.00 -18.00
CA GLY A 118 -8.19 -7.16 -18.82
C GLY A 118 -8.79 -5.82 -19.23
N LEU A 119 -7.96 -4.89 -19.73
CA LEU A 119 -8.33 -3.52 -20.14
C LEU A 119 -8.25 -3.30 -21.66
N LEU A 120 -7.76 -4.30 -22.39
CA LEU A 120 -7.72 -4.33 -23.85
C LEU A 120 -8.68 -5.41 -24.36
N GLU A 121 -9.22 -5.21 -25.56
CA GLU A 121 -9.96 -6.25 -26.26
C GLU A 121 -9.05 -7.47 -26.48
N GLU A 122 -9.57 -8.66 -26.20
CA GLU A 122 -8.82 -9.91 -26.35
C GLU A 122 -8.63 -10.20 -27.84
N PHE A 123 -7.39 -10.06 -28.31
CA PHE A 123 -7.01 -10.55 -29.63
C PHE A 123 -6.66 -12.05 -29.53
N GLU A 124 -7.20 -12.88 -30.42
CA GLU A 124 -7.00 -14.35 -30.52
C GLU A 124 -5.54 -14.80 -30.79
N ALA A 125 -4.52 -13.98 -30.50
CA ALA A 125 -3.12 -14.38 -30.52
C ALA A 125 -2.72 -15.09 -29.21
N SER A 126 -3.35 -16.24 -28.96
CA SER A 126 -3.23 -17.11 -27.78
C SER A 126 -1.79 -17.59 -27.45
N GLY A 127 -0.83 -17.40 -28.36
CA GLY A 127 0.59 -17.74 -28.19
C GLY A 127 1.48 -16.61 -27.66
N LEU A 128 1.23 -15.34 -28.02
CA LEU A 128 2.09 -14.21 -27.63
C LEU A 128 1.90 -13.83 -26.15
N HIS A 129 0.65 -13.95 -25.67
CA HIS A 129 0.25 -13.66 -24.28
C HIS A 129 1.01 -14.53 -23.26
N ARG A 130 1.28 -15.80 -23.59
CA ARG A 130 1.99 -16.74 -22.72
C ARG A 130 3.48 -16.42 -22.60
N SER A 131 4.15 -15.96 -23.67
CA SER A 131 5.60 -15.68 -23.60
C SER A 131 5.94 -14.31 -22.98
N LEU A 132 5.02 -13.34 -23.08
CA LEU A 132 5.19 -11.99 -22.54
C LEU A 132 4.98 -11.93 -21.02
N ALA A 133 4.03 -12.69 -20.48
CA ALA A 133 3.81 -12.80 -19.03
C ALA A 133 4.99 -13.49 -18.31
N ASP A 134 5.67 -14.42 -18.98
CA ASP A 134 6.62 -15.34 -18.36
C ASP A 134 8.06 -14.79 -18.27
N ARG A 135 8.39 -13.73 -19.05
CA ARG A 135 9.75 -13.17 -19.10
C ARG A 135 10.02 -12.02 -18.13
N GLN A 136 9.00 -11.34 -17.60
CA GLN A 136 9.18 -10.05 -16.91
C GLN A 136 9.27 -10.11 -15.37
N GLY A 137 8.94 -11.24 -14.72
CA GLY A 137 8.74 -11.28 -13.27
C GLY A 137 9.79 -11.99 -12.42
N ARG A 138 10.86 -12.57 -12.97
CA ARG A 138 11.61 -13.65 -12.28
C ARG A 138 12.39 -13.28 -11.00
N PHE A 139 12.59 -12.00 -10.68
CA PHE A 139 13.27 -11.60 -9.42
C PHE A 139 12.27 -11.10 -8.37
N TRP A 140 11.46 -10.09 -8.69
CA TRP A 140 10.49 -9.50 -7.76
C TRP A 140 9.20 -10.31 -7.62
N ALA A 141 8.71 -10.98 -8.67
CA ALA A 141 7.54 -11.85 -8.56
C ALA A 141 7.84 -13.12 -7.76
N ARG A 142 9.11 -13.55 -7.63
CA ARG A 142 9.48 -14.64 -6.72
C ARG A 142 9.49 -14.19 -5.26
N ALA A 143 10.05 -13.02 -4.93
CA ALA A 143 10.01 -12.48 -3.58
C ALA A 143 8.57 -12.17 -3.12
N LEU A 144 7.76 -11.55 -3.99
CA LEU A 144 6.34 -11.29 -3.75
C LEU A 144 5.53 -12.58 -3.67
N ASN A 145 5.81 -13.58 -4.52
CA ASN A 145 5.15 -14.89 -4.44
C ASN A 145 5.57 -15.70 -3.21
N THR A 146 6.76 -15.50 -2.63
CA THR A 146 7.14 -16.19 -1.38
C THR A 146 6.36 -15.63 -0.19
N VAL A 147 6.12 -14.32 -0.13
CA VAL A 147 5.28 -13.66 0.89
C VAL A 147 3.79 -13.96 0.67
N LEU A 148 3.32 -13.94 -0.57
CA LEU A 148 1.93 -14.30 -0.92
C LEU A 148 1.64 -15.80 -0.74
N LYS A 149 2.62 -16.70 -0.98
CA LYS A 149 2.46 -18.13 -0.68
C LYS A 149 2.56 -18.44 0.81
N ALA A 150 3.21 -17.60 1.61
CA ALA A 150 3.16 -17.69 3.06
C ALA A 150 1.77 -17.29 3.60
N ARG A 151 1.10 -16.32 2.95
CA ARG A 151 -0.29 -15.89 3.26
C ARG A 151 -1.32 -17.01 3.07
N ASP A 152 -1.10 -17.97 2.16
CA ASP A 152 -2.09 -18.99 1.79
C ASP A 152 -2.15 -20.24 2.69
N ARG A 153 -1.23 -20.41 3.65
CA ARG A 153 -1.22 -21.64 4.47
C ARG A 153 -2.19 -21.61 5.66
N VAL A 154 -2.52 -20.42 6.18
CA VAL A 154 -3.48 -20.22 7.27
C VAL A 154 -4.10 -18.82 7.15
N SER A 155 -4.93 -18.58 6.12
CA SER A 155 -5.70 -17.32 6.03
C SER A 155 -7.20 -17.59 6.03
N ILE A 156 -7.91 -16.84 6.87
CA ILE A 156 -9.37 -16.76 6.83
C ILE A 156 -9.70 -15.46 6.11
N ARG A 157 -10.43 -15.59 4.99
CA ARG A 157 -10.81 -14.46 4.14
C ARG A 157 -12.33 -14.31 4.17
N LEU A 158 -12.78 -13.10 4.49
CA LEU A 158 -14.17 -12.71 4.43
C LEU A 158 -14.44 -12.08 3.06
N THR A 159 -14.84 -12.89 2.09
CA THR A 159 -15.06 -12.44 0.70
C THR A 159 -16.21 -11.44 0.57
N ASP A 160 -17.21 -11.53 1.45
CA ASP A 160 -18.34 -10.59 1.50
C ASP A 160 -18.09 -9.38 2.42
N ALA A 161 -16.83 -9.01 2.65
CA ALA A 161 -16.46 -7.92 3.55
C ALA A 161 -17.20 -6.60 3.25
N ASP A 162 -17.43 -6.27 1.97
CA ASP A 162 -18.16 -5.04 1.60
C ASP A 162 -19.58 -5.01 2.19
N ARG A 163 -20.28 -6.15 2.16
CA ARG A 163 -21.66 -6.25 2.67
C ARG A 163 -21.68 -6.07 4.19
N TYR A 164 -20.81 -6.78 4.91
CA TYR A 164 -20.70 -6.67 6.37
C TYR A 164 -20.33 -5.24 6.79
N CYS A 165 -19.33 -4.64 6.15
CA CYS A 165 -18.93 -3.26 6.43
C CYS A 165 -20.05 -2.28 6.12
N SER A 166 -20.81 -2.48 5.04
CA SER A 166 -21.96 -1.64 4.71
C SER A 166 -23.06 -1.73 5.77
N ILE A 167 -23.35 -2.93 6.28
CA ILE A 167 -24.34 -3.11 7.35
C ILE A 167 -23.90 -2.40 8.63
N ILE A 168 -22.64 -2.59 9.06
CA ILE A 168 -22.08 -1.96 10.26
C ILE A 168 -22.09 -0.43 10.10
N TYR A 169 -21.65 0.06 8.94
CA TYR A 169 -21.63 1.49 8.64
C TYR A 169 -23.04 2.11 8.72
N ASN A 170 -24.02 1.50 8.06
CA ASN A 170 -25.40 2.00 8.01
C ASN A 170 -26.14 1.89 9.35
N ARG A 171 -25.78 0.93 10.22
CA ARG A 171 -26.40 0.75 11.54
C ARG A 171 -25.86 1.67 12.63
N GLY A 172 -24.84 2.49 12.34
CA GLY A 172 -24.29 3.42 13.32
C GLY A 172 -22.80 3.69 13.16
N GLY A 173 -22.07 2.87 12.38
CA GLY A 173 -20.66 3.12 12.10
C GLY A 173 -20.39 4.47 11.43
N PHE A 174 -21.39 5.06 10.76
CA PHE A 174 -21.31 6.44 10.24
C PHE A 174 -21.06 7.49 11.33
N LEU A 175 -21.51 7.24 12.57
CA LEU A 175 -21.33 8.17 13.69
C LEU A 175 -19.84 8.32 14.04
N LEU A 176 -19.02 7.29 13.85
CA LEU A 176 -17.58 7.34 14.13
C LEU A 176 -16.87 8.46 13.35
N PHE A 177 -17.40 8.82 12.19
CA PHE A 177 -16.84 9.84 11.29
C PHE A 177 -17.52 11.21 11.43
N HIS A 178 -18.37 11.39 12.45
CA HIS A 178 -19.01 12.66 12.73
C HIS A 178 -18.04 13.64 13.41
N PRO A 179 -18.09 14.96 13.15
CA PRO A 179 -17.20 15.92 13.83
C PRO A 179 -17.26 15.87 15.35
N LEU A 180 -18.43 15.53 15.91
CA LEU A 180 -18.62 15.37 17.35
C LEU A 180 -17.85 14.17 17.93
N THR A 181 -17.79 13.04 17.22
CA THR A 181 -17.01 11.89 17.71
C THR A 181 -15.52 12.19 17.66
N PHE A 182 -15.06 12.92 16.64
CA PHE A 182 -13.68 13.42 16.59
C PHE A 182 -13.36 14.33 17.78
N ALA A 183 -14.21 15.34 18.04
CA ALA A 183 -14.05 16.23 19.20
C ALA A 183 -14.08 15.46 20.53
N ALA A 184 -14.99 14.49 20.69
CA ALA A 184 -15.04 13.63 21.86
C ALA A 184 -13.78 12.77 22.02
N SER A 185 -13.23 12.26 20.93
CA SER A 185 -11.99 11.47 20.94
C SER A 185 -10.78 12.31 21.33
N VAL A 186 -10.71 13.55 20.87
CA VAL A 186 -9.69 14.53 21.29
C VAL A 186 -9.85 14.88 22.78
N ALA A 187 -11.08 15.12 23.24
CA ALA A 187 -11.34 15.38 24.65
C ALA A 187 -10.93 14.19 25.54
N LEU A 188 -11.26 12.96 25.12
CA LEU A 188 -10.82 11.72 25.79
C LEU A 188 -9.30 11.62 25.86
N MET A 189 -8.60 11.91 24.76
CA MET A 189 -7.14 11.91 24.74
C MET A 189 -6.55 12.92 25.73
N VAL A 190 -7.10 14.14 25.79
CA VAL A 190 -6.66 15.17 26.76
C VAL A 190 -6.93 14.72 28.20
N SER A 191 -8.10 14.17 28.49
CA SER A 191 -8.44 13.63 29.81
C SER A 191 -7.51 12.48 30.21
N ALA A 192 -7.14 11.62 29.27
CA ALA A 192 -6.19 10.54 29.51
C ALA A 192 -4.77 11.06 29.76
N ILE A 193 -4.31 12.11 29.08
CA ILE A 193 -3.02 12.76 29.39
C ILE A 193 -3.01 13.26 30.83
N ILE A 194 -4.08 13.91 31.28
CA ILE A 194 -4.22 14.37 32.68
C ILE A 194 -4.17 13.17 33.64
N ALA A 195 -4.93 12.11 33.36
CA ALA A 195 -4.91 10.88 34.15
C ALA A 195 -3.50 10.27 34.26
N VAL A 196 -2.78 10.19 33.15
CA VAL A 196 -1.39 9.70 33.12
C VAL A 196 -0.46 10.58 33.96
N ILE A 197 -0.57 11.91 33.87
CA ILE A 197 0.24 12.84 34.69
C ILE A 197 0.03 12.57 36.20
N HIS A 198 -1.21 12.32 36.62
CA HIS A 198 -1.51 11.97 38.02
C HIS A 198 -0.99 10.59 38.44
N LEU A 199 -1.01 9.61 37.53
CA LEU A 199 -0.52 8.26 37.79
C LEU A 199 0.99 8.12 37.66
N ALA A 200 1.66 9.01 36.93
CA ALA A 200 3.09 8.95 36.62
C ALA A 200 4.00 8.79 37.85
N PRO A 201 3.79 9.50 38.99
CA PRO A 201 4.60 9.31 40.19
C PRO A 201 4.49 7.89 40.78
N GLN A 202 3.37 7.22 40.54
CA GLN A 202 3.09 5.87 41.03
C GLN A 202 3.30 4.80 39.95
N ALA A 203 3.69 5.18 38.74
CA ALA A 203 3.75 4.28 37.58
C ALA A 203 4.60 3.04 37.84
N LYS A 204 5.72 3.17 38.56
CA LYS A 204 6.56 2.02 38.94
C LYS A 204 5.80 1.03 39.83
N ASN A 205 5.03 1.52 40.81
CA ASN A 205 4.25 0.68 41.71
C ASN A 205 3.09 0.01 40.97
N ILE A 206 2.41 0.75 40.09
CA ILE A 206 1.36 0.23 39.21
C ILE A 206 1.93 -0.85 38.30
N ALA A 207 3.11 -0.64 37.71
CA ALA A 207 3.76 -1.62 36.83
C ALA A 207 4.20 -2.89 37.57
N MET A 208 4.66 -2.80 38.82
CA MET A 208 4.99 -3.98 39.63
C MET A 208 3.78 -4.91 39.81
N GLY A 209 2.55 -4.39 39.81
CA GLY A 209 1.35 -5.21 39.85
C GLY A 209 1.22 -6.17 38.66
N LEU A 210 1.76 -5.82 37.48
CA LEU A 210 1.79 -6.72 36.32
C LEU A 210 2.68 -7.95 36.57
N ALA A 211 3.80 -7.74 37.27
CA ALA A 211 4.76 -8.79 37.59
C ALA A 211 4.25 -9.75 38.68
N ALA A 212 3.23 -9.35 39.45
CA ALA A 212 2.64 -10.21 40.47
C ALA A 212 1.91 -11.43 39.88
N LEU A 213 1.31 -11.29 38.70
CA LEU A 213 0.58 -12.35 37.99
C LEU A 213 0.96 -12.37 36.50
N PRO A 214 2.20 -12.76 36.15
CA PRO A 214 2.75 -12.52 34.81
C PRO A 214 1.95 -13.22 33.71
N LEU A 215 1.50 -14.46 33.93
CA LEU A 215 0.70 -15.20 32.94
C LEU A 215 -0.65 -14.51 32.66
N LEU A 216 -1.39 -14.16 33.71
CA LEU A 216 -2.67 -13.45 33.57
C LEU A 216 -2.46 -12.09 32.89
N SER A 217 -1.48 -11.32 33.38
CA SER A 217 -1.13 -10.00 32.85
C SER A 217 -0.83 -10.05 31.36
N SER A 218 0.09 -10.93 30.95
CA SER A 218 0.47 -11.11 29.55
C SER A 218 -0.70 -11.60 28.69
N SER A 219 -1.51 -12.56 29.17
CA SER A 219 -2.66 -13.05 28.41
C SER A 219 -3.72 -11.96 28.18
N VAL A 220 -4.05 -11.18 29.21
CA VAL A 220 -5.04 -10.08 29.09
C VAL A 220 -4.52 -8.97 28.19
N ILE A 221 -3.24 -8.60 28.32
CA ILE A 221 -2.62 -7.58 27.45
C ILE A 221 -2.61 -8.05 25.98
N VAL A 222 -2.17 -9.28 25.71
CA VAL A 222 -2.15 -9.82 24.35
C VAL A 222 -3.55 -9.89 23.77
N ALA A 223 -4.53 -10.37 24.53
CA ALA A 223 -5.93 -10.39 24.09
C ALA A 223 -6.45 -8.99 23.76
N THR A 224 -6.08 -7.99 24.58
CA THR A 224 -6.46 -6.59 24.36
C THR A 224 -5.85 -6.02 23.07
N ILE A 225 -4.55 -6.25 22.84
CA ILE A 225 -3.85 -5.80 21.63
C ILE A 225 -4.45 -6.45 20.38
N VAL A 226 -4.71 -7.76 20.42
CA VAL A 226 -5.35 -8.48 19.30
C VAL A 226 -6.74 -7.92 19.01
N ALA A 227 -7.56 -7.71 20.05
CA ALA A 227 -8.90 -7.15 19.89
C ALA A 227 -8.87 -5.73 19.31
N VAL A 228 -7.98 -4.87 19.80
CA VAL A 228 -7.85 -3.50 19.28
C VAL A 228 -7.28 -3.48 17.86
N SER A 229 -6.36 -4.40 17.53
CA SER A 229 -5.86 -4.56 16.16
C SER A 229 -6.97 -4.97 15.17
N MET A 230 -7.90 -5.83 15.60
CA MET A 230 -9.10 -6.14 14.79
C MET A 230 -9.98 -4.90 14.59
N LEU A 231 -10.19 -4.10 15.66
CA LEU A 231 -10.96 -2.86 15.58
C LEU A 231 -10.29 -1.82 14.70
N HIS A 232 -8.96 -1.68 14.77
CA HIS A 232 -8.15 -0.82 13.91
C HIS A 232 -8.45 -1.12 12.43
N VAL A 233 -8.36 -2.39 12.04
CA VAL A 233 -8.60 -2.82 10.65
C VAL A 233 -10.07 -2.66 10.25
N LEU A 234 -11.01 -2.89 11.17
CA LEU A 234 -12.43 -2.64 10.92
C LEU A 234 -12.71 -1.15 10.69
N VAL A 235 -12.11 -0.26 11.48
CA VAL A 235 -12.32 1.18 11.34
C VAL A 235 -11.72 1.74 10.05
N HIS A 236 -10.57 1.21 9.59
CA HIS A 236 -10.09 1.45 8.22
C HIS A 236 -11.14 1.11 7.15
N ALA A 237 -11.73 -0.08 7.26
CA ALA A 237 -12.77 -0.53 6.34
C ALA A 237 -14.02 0.37 6.40
N LEU A 238 -14.47 0.76 7.59
CA LEU A 238 -15.59 1.68 7.77
C LEU A 238 -15.28 3.09 7.25
N ALA A 239 -14.05 3.56 7.39
CA ALA A 239 -13.61 4.85 6.85
C ALA A 239 -13.67 4.84 5.32
N CYS A 240 -13.29 3.74 4.69
CA CYS A 240 -13.46 3.53 3.26
C CYS A 240 -14.95 3.60 2.85
N LYS A 241 -15.86 3.01 3.64
CA LYS A 241 -17.31 3.12 3.42
C LYS A 241 -17.83 4.55 3.59
N ALA A 242 -17.26 5.35 4.50
CA ALA A 242 -17.64 6.76 4.68
C ALA A 242 -17.44 7.58 3.40
N TYR A 243 -16.45 7.22 2.58
CA TYR A 243 -16.21 7.80 1.26
C TYR A 243 -16.94 7.07 0.12
N ARG A 244 -17.95 6.26 0.44
CA ARG A 244 -18.74 5.47 -0.53
C ARG A 244 -17.89 4.56 -1.42
N ARG A 245 -16.75 4.09 -0.91
CA ARG A 245 -15.87 3.15 -1.60
C ARG A 245 -16.11 1.72 -1.13
N LYS A 246 -15.75 0.73 -1.96
CA LYS A 246 -15.96 -0.69 -1.68
C LYS A 246 -14.79 -1.28 -0.91
N VAL A 247 -15.08 -2.10 0.10
CA VAL A 247 -14.08 -2.89 0.83
C VAL A 247 -13.99 -4.25 0.16
N ARG A 248 -12.85 -4.61 -0.43
CA ARG A 248 -12.76 -5.77 -1.34
C ARG A 248 -12.73 -7.09 -0.59
N GLU A 249 -11.88 -7.15 0.43
CA GLU A 249 -11.71 -8.31 1.28
C GLU A 249 -11.27 -7.84 2.67
N MET A 250 -11.60 -8.62 3.68
CA MET A 250 -11.01 -8.52 5.00
C MET A 250 -10.60 -9.91 5.45
N GLY A 251 -9.61 -9.99 6.33
CA GLY A 251 -9.25 -11.28 6.88
C GLY A 251 -8.13 -11.18 7.88
N PHE A 252 -7.63 -12.34 8.25
CA PHE A 252 -6.40 -12.46 9.00
C PHE A 252 -5.59 -13.62 8.50
N PHE A 253 -4.29 -13.56 8.77
CA PHE A 253 -3.36 -14.65 8.56
C PHE A 253 -2.39 -14.73 9.73
N LEU A 254 -1.77 -15.90 9.93
CA LEU A 254 -0.70 -16.05 10.92
C LEU A 254 0.65 -15.80 10.27
N LEU A 255 1.27 -14.67 10.59
CA LEU A 255 2.63 -14.36 10.17
C LEU A 255 3.59 -15.33 10.90
N GLN A 256 4.39 -16.06 10.11
CA GLN A 256 5.23 -17.18 10.56
C GLN A 256 4.50 -18.25 11.40
N GLY A 257 3.18 -18.37 11.26
CA GLY A 257 2.37 -19.37 11.98
C GLY A 257 2.06 -19.04 13.45
N ILE A 258 2.51 -17.89 13.97
CA ILE A 258 2.38 -17.54 15.40
C ILE A 258 1.69 -16.18 15.58
N VAL A 259 2.05 -15.17 14.79
CA VAL A 259 1.58 -13.80 15.02
C VAL A 259 0.31 -13.54 14.23
N PRO A 260 -0.85 -13.27 14.88
CA PRO A 260 -2.06 -12.91 14.16
C PRO A 260 -1.89 -11.54 13.50
N THR A 261 -2.11 -11.49 12.19
CA THR A 261 -2.07 -10.26 11.40
C THR A 261 -3.39 -10.08 10.67
N PHE A 262 -4.09 -9.00 10.98
CA PHE A 262 -5.37 -8.63 10.39
C PHE A 262 -5.14 -7.68 9.20
N TYR A 263 -6.02 -7.74 8.20
CA TYR A 263 -5.96 -6.84 7.05
C TYR A 263 -7.35 -6.53 6.50
N ALA A 264 -7.47 -5.35 5.89
CA ALA A 264 -8.61 -4.93 5.08
C ALA A 264 -8.10 -4.38 3.76
N ASP A 265 -8.56 -4.92 2.63
CA ASP A 265 -8.27 -4.38 1.31
C ASP A 265 -9.20 -3.19 1.03
N VAL A 266 -8.67 -2.01 1.34
CA VAL A 266 -9.28 -0.70 1.08
C VAL A 266 -8.74 -0.03 -0.20
N THR A 267 -8.13 -0.77 -1.12
CA THR A 267 -7.48 -0.22 -2.34
C THR A 267 -8.40 0.70 -3.17
N ASN A 268 -9.72 0.50 -3.12
CA ASN A 268 -10.70 1.38 -3.77
C ASN A 268 -10.61 2.85 -3.32
N ILE A 269 -10.05 3.14 -2.14
CA ILE A 269 -9.90 4.52 -1.64
C ILE A 269 -9.01 5.37 -2.54
N PHE A 270 -8.13 4.74 -3.33
CA PHE A 270 -7.29 5.42 -4.32
C PHE A 270 -8.07 6.07 -5.47
N MET A 271 -9.33 5.68 -5.68
CA MET A 271 -10.26 6.37 -6.58
C MET A 271 -10.87 7.64 -5.95
N SER A 272 -10.60 7.91 -4.68
CA SER A 272 -11.09 9.09 -3.96
C SER A 272 -10.02 10.20 -3.89
N SER A 273 -10.37 11.30 -3.21
CA SER A 273 -9.46 12.41 -2.97
C SER A 273 -8.31 12.04 -2.03
N ARG A 274 -7.18 12.75 -2.12
CA ARG A 274 -6.05 12.62 -1.18
C ARG A 274 -6.46 12.79 0.28
N LYS A 275 -7.40 13.71 0.57
CA LYS A 275 -7.93 13.91 1.93
C LYS A 275 -8.62 12.65 2.44
N ALA A 276 -9.39 11.97 1.58
CA ALA A 276 -10.07 10.74 1.95
C ALA A 276 -9.08 9.63 2.31
N ARG A 277 -7.98 9.49 1.57
CA ARG A 277 -6.95 8.49 1.85
C ARG A 277 -6.26 8.74 3.19
N VAL A 278 -5.82 9.98 3.44
CA VAL A 278 -5.24 10.38 4.73
C VAL A 278 -6.19 10.13 5.89
N ILE A 279 -7.49 10.38 5.71
CA ILE A 279 -8.49 10.13 6.75
C ILE A 279 -8.68 8.64 7.01
N VAL A 280 -8.68 7.81 5.96
CA VAL A 280 -8.70 6.35 6.12
C VAL A 280 -7.47 5.91 6.88
N ASP A 281 -6.26 6.27 6.43
CA ASP A 281 -5.00 5.89 7.09
C ASP A 281 -4.93 6.35 8.55
N LEU A 282 -5.51 7.51 8.90
CA LEU A 282 -5.55 7.98 10.29
C LEU A 282 -6.62 7.28 11.15
N ALA A 283 -7.64 6.69 10.54
CA ALA A 283 -8.79 6.14 11.26
C ALA A 283 -8.42 4.94 12.13
N GLY A 284 -7.54 4.05 11.65
CA GLY A 284 -7.03 2.91 12.41
C GLY A 284 -6.33 3.32 13.71
N PRO A 285 -5.24 4.11 13.64
CA PRO A 285 -4.51 4.55 14.84
C PRO A 285 -5.36 5.35 15.82
N MET A 286 -6.38 6.08 15.33
CA MET A 286 -7.29 6.80 16.22
C MET A 286 -8.04 5.87 17.18
N VAL A 287 -8.35 4.64 16.76
CA VAL A 287 -8.97 3.63 17.64
C VAL A 287 -8.02 3.26 18.79
N GLU A 288 -6.74 3.07 18.49
CA GLU A 288 -5.71 2.76 19.50
C GLU A 288 -5.59 3.90 20.51
N VAL A 289 -5.60 5.15 20.04
CA VAL A 289 -5.62 6.34 20.91
C VAL A 289 -6.86 6.35 21.80
N VAL A 290 -8.05 6.13 21.25
CA VAL A 290 -9.32 6.14 22.02
C VAL A 290 -9.35 5.01 23.04
N CYS A 291 -9.07 3.76 22.64
CA CYS A 291 -9.05 2.62 23.54
C CYS A 291 -7.98 2.77 24.64
N GLY A 292 -6.78 3.24 24.29
CA GLY A 292 -5.74 3.54 25.27
C GLY A 292 -6.14 4.66 26.22
N SER A 293 -6.83 5.69 25.72
CA SER A 293 -7.34 6.80 26.54
C SER A 293 -8.36 6.31 27.57
N LEU A 294 -9.30 5.47 27.15
CA LEU A 294 -10.28 4.84 28.03
C LEU A 294 -9.60 3.95 29.08
N ALA A 295 -8.55 3.22 28.69
CA ALA A 295 -7.78 2.40 29.62
C ALA A 295 -7.07 3.26 30.68
N PHE A 296 -6.42 4.36 30.30
CA PHE A 296 -5.80 5.27 31.27
C PHE A 296 -6.79 5.94 32.22
N ILE A 297 -7.92 6.40 31.70
CA ILE A 297 -8.98 6.97 32.53
C ILE A 297 -9.52 5.89 33.48
N GLY A 298 -9.76 4.67 32.99
CA GLY A 298 -10.16 3.55 33.82
C GLY A 298 -9.15 3.22 34.92
N ALA A 299 -7.84 3.25 34.61
CA ALA A 299 -6.78 3.04 35.58
C ALA A 299 -6.77 4.12 36.68
N TYR A 300 -7.04 5.37 36.32
CA TYR A 300 -7.11 6.49 37.26
C TYR A 300 -8.24 6.33 38.28
N TRP A 301 -9.41 5.84 37.84
CA TRP A 301 -10.56 5.60 38.71
C TRP A 301 -10.55 4.23 39.41
N SER A 302 -9.59 3.37 39.09
CA SER A 302 -9.48 2.04 39.68
C SER A 302 -8.76 2.07 41.03
N ALA A 303 -9.20 1.21 41.96
CA ALA A 303 -8.46 0.98 43.19
C ALA A 303 -7.08 0.34 42.91
N PRO A 304 -6.07 0.60 43.76
CA PRO A 304 -4.75 -0.02 43.62
C PRO A 304 -4.83 -1.54 43.57
N GLY A 305 -4.27 -2.15 42.53
CA GLY A 305 -4.29 -3.59 42.34
C GLY A 305 -4.09 -4.00 40.87
N ILE A 306 -4.26 -5.31 40.60
CA ILE A 306 -4.00 -5.89 39.28
C ILE A 306 -4.84 -5.25 38.17
N GLY A 307 -6.09 -4.86 38.45
CA GLY A 307 -6.97 -4.19 37.48
C GLY A 307 -6.43 -2.83 37.03
N GLN A 308 -5.96 -2.02 37.97
CA GLN A 308 -5.30 -0.75 37.67
C GLN A 308 -4.03 -0.98 36.85
N SER A 309 -3.21 -1.96 37.23
CA SER A 309 -1.99 -2.33 36.50
C SER A 309 -2.26 -2.75 35.06
N LEU A 310 -3.28 -3.59 34.84
CA LEU A 310 -3.69 -4.06 33.52
C LEU A 310 -4.17 -2.91 32.63
N LEU A 311 -5.02 -2.04 33.15
CA LEU A 311 -5.54 -0.89 32.43
C LEU A 311 -4.44 0.11 32.08
N PHE A 312 -3.55 0.40 33.03
CA PHE A 312 -2.41 1.29 32.80
C PHE A 312 -1.44 0.71 31.76
N GLY A 313 -1.09 -0.57 31.88
CA GLY A 313 -0.22 -1.26 30.92
C GLY A 313 -0.83 -1.34 29.52
N ALA A 314 -2.12 -1.67 29.41
CA ALA A 314 -2.83 -1.66 28.14
C ALA A 314 -2.86 -0.25 27.52
N GLY A 315 -3.11 0.78 28.32
CA GLY A 315 -3.07 2.18 27.88
C GLY A 315 -1.73 2.57 27.26
N ILE A 316 -0.61 2.23 27.93
CA ILE A 316 0.75 2.50 27.42
C ILE A 316 0.96 1.80 26.08
N LEU A 317 0.71 0.49 26.01
CA LEU A 317 0.98 -0.30 24.82
C LEU A 317 0.11 0.12 23.62
N LEU A 318 -1.15 0.51 23.86
CA LEU A 318 -2.03 1.00 22.81
C LEU A 318 -1.60 2.38 22.29
N TRP A 319 -1.19 3.30 23.18
CA TRP A 319 -0.67 4.60 22.73
C TRP A 319 0.67 4.48 22.03
N GLU A 320 1.55 3.59 22.50
CA GLU A 320 2.81 3.28 21.80
C GLU A 320 2.53 2.71 20.42
N SER A 321 1.60 1.75 20.29
CA SER A 321 1.14 1.23 19.00
C SER A 321 0.65 2.35 18.08
N ALA A 322 -0.18 3.26 18.59
CA ALA A 322 -0.73 4.35 17.79
C ALA A 322 0.38 5.28 17.26
N VAL A 323 1.35 5.59 18.12
CA VAL A 323 2.53 6.39 17.74
C VAL A 323 3.33 5.66 16.66
N LEU A 324 3.62 4.36 16.83
CA LEU A 324 4.38 3.58 15.84
C LEU A 324 3.64 3.46 14.50
N ASN A 325 2.31 3.35 14.51
CA ASN A 325 1.51 3.31 13.30
C ASN A 325 1.51 4.66 12.56
N ILE A 326 1.39 5.78 13.27
CA ILE A 326 1.39 7.14 12.66
C ILE A 326 2.81 7.60 12.29
N TYR A 327 3.85 7.07 12.94
CA TYR A 327 5.21 7.49 12.69
C TYR A 327 5.76 6.93 11.35
N PRO A 328 6.09 7.78 10.37
CA PRO A 328 6.39 7.31 9.01
C PRO A 328 7.83 6.83 8.80
N PHE A 329 8.73 7.05 9.77
CA PHE A 329 10.18 6.87 9.60
C PHE A 329 10.71 5.61 10.31
N ASN A 330 10.07 4.46 10.10
CA ASN A 330 10.44 3.19 10.74
C ASN A 330 10.74 2.05 9.73
N PHE A 331 10.93 2.37 8.44
CA PHE A 331 11.06 1.42 7.31
C PHE A 331 9.86 0.50 7.06
N LEU A 332 8.81 0.57 7.88
CA LEU A 332 7.59 -0.21 7.76
C LEU A 332 6.55 0.59 6.98
N GLU A 333 5.74 -0.09 6.18
CA GLU A 333 4.66 0.51 5.39
C GLU A 333 3.39 0.64 6.26
N MET A 334 3.55 1.30 7.42
CA MET A 334 2.47 1.60 8.37
C MET A 334 1.60 2.76 7.86
N ASP A 335 0.51 3.05 8.56
CA ASP A 335 -0.43 4.11 8.20
C ASP A 335 0.24 5.48 7.99
N GLY A 336 1.17 5.85 8.87
CA GLY A 336 1.96 7.08 8.77
C GLY A 336 2.77 7.16 7.47
N TYR A 337 3.36 6.05 7.05
CA TYR A 337 4.09 5.99 5.78
C TYR A 337 3.15 6.21 4.59
N ASN A 338 1.95 5.62 4.60
CA ASN A 338 0.94 5.82 3.55
C ASN A 338 0.49 7.29 3.49
N ILE A 339 0.25 7.91 4.65
CA ILE A 339 -0.03 9.35 4.77
C ILE A 339 1.12 10.15 4.16
N LEU A 340 2.38 9.86 4.51
CA LEU A 340 3.55 10.58 3.99
C LEU A 340 3.65 10.46 2.46
N VAL A 341 3.48 9.25 1.92
CA VAL A 341 3.50 8.96 0.48
C VAL A 341 2.42 9.75 -0.25
N ASP A 342 1.21 9.80 0.30
CA ASP A 342 0.12 10.60 -0.23
C ASP A 342 0.36 12.09 -0.12
N LEU A 343 1.01 12.52 0.97
CA LEU A 343 1.33 13.92 1.20
C LEU A 343 2.37 14.43 0.20
N LEU A 344 3.35 13.60 -0.13
CA LEU A 344 4.41 13.89 -1.10
C LEU A 344 4.00 13.57 -2.54
N ALA A 345 2.89 12.86 -2.74
CA ALA A 345 2.47 12.31 -4.03
C ALA A 345 3.57 11.43 -4.68
N MET A 346 4.34 10.71 -3.85
CA MET A 346 5.44 9.84 -4.25
C MET A 346 5.11 8.37 -3.95
N PRO A 347 4.38 7.69 -4.85
CA PRO A 347 3.99 6.29 -4.64
C PRO A 347 5.23 5.40 -4.55
N ALA A 348 5.22 4.40 -3.67
CA ALA A 348 6.35 3.49 -3.48
C ALA A 348 7.66 4.20 -3.05
N LEU A 349 7.56 5.27 -2.25
CA LEU A 349 8.69 6.07 -1.76
C LEU A 349 9.82 5.20 -1.19
N ARG A 350 9.48 4.22 -0.35
CA ARG A 350 10.45 3.29 0.27
C ARG A 350 11.21 2.48 -0.78
N GLN A 351 10.50 1.88 -1.73
CA GLN A 351 11.14 1.09 -2.79
C GLN A 351 12.04 1.98 -3.67
N GLN A 352 11.57 3.18 -4.03
CA GLN A 352 12.36 4.13 -4.81
C GLN A 352 13.63 4.56 -4.07
N ALA A 353 13.50 4.87 -2.78
CA ALA A 353 14.62 5.30 -1.96
C ALA A 353 15.67 4.18 -1.79
N LEU A 354 15.23 2.96 -1.50
CA LEU A 354 16.14 1.80 -1.41
C LEU A 354 16.83 1.49 -2.75
N ALA A 355 16.13 1.67 -3.88
CA ALA A 355 16.71 1.49 -5.20
C ALA A 355 17.74 2.58 -5.56
N LEU A 356 17.62 3.78 -4.99
CA LEU A 356 18.57 4.86 -5.16
C LEU A 356 19.91 4.54 -4.48
N PHE A 357 19.88 3.92 -3.29
CA PHE A 357 21.05 3.62 -2.44
C PHE A 357 22.26 3.02 -3.19
N PRO A 358 22.15 1.92 -3.97
CA PRO A 358 23.29 1.36 -4.70
C PRO A 358 23.80 2.23 -5.85
N THR A 359 22.97 3.14 -6.38
CA THR A 359 23.32 3.98 -7.53
C THR A 359 23.96 5.32 -7.15
N LEU A 360 23.84 5.73 -5.88
CA LEU A 360 24.37 6.99 -5.35
C LEU A 360 25.87 7.19 -5.58
N PRO A 361 26.76 6.23 -5.28
CA PRO A 361 28.20 6.45 -5.48
C PRO A 361 28.55 6.77 -6.94
N ARG A 362 27.85 6.13 -7.89
CA ARG A 362 28.04 6.39 -9.32
C ARG A 362 27.46 7.73 -9.73
N ARG A 363 26.29 8.12 -9.22
CA ARG A 363 25.65 9.40 -9.53
C ARG A 363 26.41 10.59 -8.96
N LEU A 364 26.96 10.47 -7.75
CA LEU A 364 27.76 11.52 -7.13
C LEU A 364 29.10 11.74 -7.87
N ARG A 365 29.66 10.70 -8.50
CA ARG A 365 30.94 10.80 -9.24
C ARG A 365 30.77 11.26 -10.69
N HIS A 366 29.72 10.82 -11.38
CA HIS A 366 29.59 10.99 -12.85
C HIS A 366 28.16 11.32 -13.33
N GLY A 367 27.20 11.51 -12.44
CA GLY A 367 25.79 11.71 -12.79
C GLY A 367 25.37 13.18 -12.83
N PRO A 368 24.20 13.48 -13.43
CA PRO A 368 23.55 14.78 -13.26
C PRO A 368 23.26 15.07 -11.78
N ARG A 369 23.07 16.36 -11.45
CA ARG A 369 22.68 16.78 -10.09
C ARG A 369 21.41 16.05 -9.66
N LEU A 370 21.35 15.68 -8.38
CA LEU A 370 20.20 15.00 -7.80
C LEU A 370 18.94 15.86 -7.93
N GLU A 371 17.86 15.22 -8.36
CA GLU A 371 16.54 15.84 -8.46
C GLU A 371 15.93 16.05 -7.06
N ARG A 372 14.92 16.92 -6.94
CA ARG A 372 14.26 17.19 -5.66
C ARG A 372 13.63 15.92 -5.06
N SER A 373 13.07 15.06 -5.90
CA SER A 373 12.50 13.77 -5.53
C SER A 373 13.55 12.83 -4.91
N GLU A 374 14.77 12.79 -5.47
CA GLU A 374 15.89 11.99 -4.95
C GLU A 374 16.38 12.51 -3.59
N TRP A 375 16.41 13.84 -3.38
CA TRP A 375 16.74 14.42 -2.07
C TRP A 375 15.74 14.04 -0.98
N ILE A 376 14.45 13.99 -1.31
CA ILE A 376 13.41 13.58 -0.36
C ILE A 376 13.54 12.09 -0.04
N GLN A 377 13.83 11.25 -1.04
CA GLN A 377 14.11 9.83 -0.83
C GLN A 377 15.31 9.62 0.12
N LEU A 378 16.39 10.37 -0.07
CA LEU A 378 17.56 10.34 0.81
C LEU A 378 17.24 10.82 2.22
N GLY A 379 16.50 11.93 2.35
CA GLY A 379 16.05 12.45 3.63
C GLY A 379 15.17 11.45 4.38
N TYR A 380 14.24 10.79 3.67
CA TYR A 380 13.43 9.71 4.21
C TYR A 380 14.28 8.55 4.74
N LEU A 381 15.27 8.07 3.98
CA LEU A 381 16.17 7.01 4.46
C LEU A 381 16.97 7.44 5.67
N GLY A 382 17.56 8.64 5.62
CA GLY A 382 18.36 9.18 6.72
C GLY A 382 17.55 9.26 8.02
N LEU A 383 16.31 9.75 7.93
CA LEU A 383 15.39 9.77 9.05
C LEU A 383 15.05 8.35 9.53
N CYS A 384 14.74 7.42 8.63
CA CYS A 384 14.44 6.04 9.03
C CYS A 384 15.63 5.38 9.76
N PHE A 385 16.85 5.54 9.25
CA PHE A 385 18.06 5.03 9.91
C PHE A 385 18.27 5.65 11.28
N PHE A 386 18.14 6.98 11.39
CA PHE A 386 18.28 7.69 12.65
C PHE A 386 17.24 7.21 13.67
N SER A 387 15.98 7.09 13.27
CA SER A 387 14.88 6.72 14.15
C SER A 387 14.99 5.30 14.66
N VAL A 388 15.34 4.34 13.79
CA VAL A 388 15.57 2.95 14.21
C VAL A 388 16.79 2.87 15.13
N LEU A 389 17.87 3.57 14.83
CA LEU A 389 19.06 3.61 15.69
C LEU A 389 18.73 4.21 17.07
N ALA A 390 18.01 5.33 17.10
CA ALA A 390 17.59 5.97 18.34
C ALA A 390 16.66 5.07 19.17
N TYR A 391 15.72 4.38 18.53
CA TYR A 391 14.85 3.41 19.19
C TYR A 391 15.65 2.25 19.79
N LEU A 392 16.59 1.67 19.03
CA LEU A 392 17.46 0.60 19.52
C LEU A 392 18.33 1.04 20.70
N ILE A 393 18.94 2.23 20.63
CA ILE A 393 19.75 2.78 21.73
C ILE A 393 18.89 2.94 22.99
N ALA A 394 17.72 3.57 22.85
CA ALA A 394 16.80 3.77 23.97
C ALA A 394 16.34 2.44 24.59
N HIS A 395 16.08 1.41 23.77
CA HIS A 395 15.66 0.10 24.26
C HIS A 395 16.81 -0.68 24.93
N LEU A 396 18.03 -0.61 24.38
CA LEU A 396 19.22 -1.21 24.98
C LEU A 396 19.56 -0.57 26.33
N ASP A 397 19.46 0.76 26.41
CA ASP A 397 19.62 1.50 27.67
C ASP A 397 18.55 1.11 28.70
N ALA A 398 17.29 0.96 28.27
CA ALA A 398 16.19 0.52 29.13
C ALA A 398 16.38 -0.92 29.66
N LEU A 399 17.00 -1.81 28.87
CA LEU A 399 17.33 -3.18 29.27
C LEU A 399 18.58 -3.26 30.18
N GLY A 400 19.22 -2.13 30.51
CA GLY A 400 20.43 -2.09 31.32
C GLY A 400 21.67 -2.66 30.61
N LEU A 401 21.56 -2.97 29.32
CA LEU A 401 22.65 -3.41 28.47
C LEU A 401 23.42 -2.18 27.97
N ARG A 402 24.07 -1.47 28.90
CA ARG A 402 25.07 -0.47 28.52
C ARG A 402 26.12 -1.20 27.68
N MET A 403 26.17 -0.93 26.38
CA MET A 403 27.38 -1.19 25.61
C MET A 403 28.52 -0.51 26.37
N PRO A 404 29.62 -1.21 26.72
CA PRO A 404 30.75 -0.58 27.38
C PRO A 404 31.30 0.48 26.43
N ALA A 405 30.91 1.73 26.68
CA ALA A 405 31.37 2.87 25.93
C ALA A 405 32.89 2.94 26.11
N TRP A 406 33.59 2.99 24.98
CA TRP A 406 35.01 3.24 24.84
C TRP A 406 35.54 4.18 25.93
N SER A 407 36.19 3.60 26.93
CA SER A 407 37.15 4.33 27.75
C SER A 407 38.30 4.69 26.83
N ARG A 408 38.42 5.99 26.53
CA ARG A 408 39.64 6.57 26.00
C ARG A 408 40.83 6.05 26.81
N SER A 409 41.76 5.39 26.13
CA SER A 409 43.16 5.30 26.51
C SER A 409 43.98 5.68 25.30
#